data_AF-A0A376Y3F8-F1
#
_entry.id   AF-A0A376Y3F8-F1
#
_cell.length_a   1.000
_cell.length_b   1.000
_cell.length_c   1.000
_cell.angle_alpha   90.00
_cell.angle_beta   90.00
_cell.angle_gamma   90.00
#
_symmetry.space_group_name_H-M   'P 1'
#
loop_
_entity.id
_entity.type
_entity.pdbx_description
1 polymer ?
#
loop_
_entity_poly.entity_id
_entity_poly.type
_entity_poly.pdbx_seq_one_letter_code
_entity_poly.pdbx_strand_id
1 'polypeptide(L)' 'MRMIISFCSTIDNEQAIILKPGMFAVFMPGEPHKPGCVVGEPGEIKKVVVKVKADLMA' A
#
# COMPACT_ATOMS: atom_id res chain seq x y z
N MET A 1 -5.78 -6.97 17.35
CA MET A 1 -5.27 -6.86 15.96
C MET A 1 -5.56 -8.19 15.27
N ARG A 2 -6.45 -8.25 14.28
CA ARG A 2 -6.71 -9.51 13.55
C ARG A 2 -5.77 -9.53 12.33
N MET A 3 -5.14 -10.66 12.05
CA MET A 3 -4.26 -10.81 10.87
C MET A 3 -5.14 -10.82 9.61
N ILE A 4 -4.96 -9.85 8.71
CA ILE A 4 -5.75 -9.66 7.48
C ILE A 4 -4.87 -9.64 6.21
N ILE A 5 -3.66 -10.19 6.29
CA ILE A 5 -2.66 -10.13 5.21
C ILE A 5 -2.70 -11.45 4.43
N SER A 6 -2.73 -11.34 3.11
CA SER A 6 -2.47 -12.42 2.16
C SER A 6 -1.34 -12.01 1.23
N PHE A 7 -0.57 -12.98 0.73
CA PHE A 7 0.56 -12.74 -0.15
C PHE A 7 0.30 -13.37 -1.52
N CYS A 8 0.78 -12.70 -2.57
CA CYS A 8 0.75 -13.17 -3.94
C CYS A 8 2.09 -12.83 -4.61
N SER A 9 2.47 -13.59 -5.63
CA SER A 9 3.68 -13.34 -6.43
C SER A 9 3.47 -12.30 -7.52
N THR A 10 2.24 -12.13 -8.02
CA THR A 10 1.89 -11.23 -9.13
C THR A 10 0.61 -10.44 -8.84
N ILE A 11 0.47 -9.29 -9.49
CA ILE A 11 -0.75 -8.47 -9.49
C ILE A 11 -1.21 -8.38 -10.95
N ASP A 12 -2.42 -8.83 -11.24
CA ASP A 12 -2.98 -8.71 -12.58
C ASP A 12 -3.29 -7.25 -12.91
N ASN A 13 -2.99 -6.82 -14.14
CA ASN A 13 -3.13 -5.43 -14.61
C ASN A 13 -2.55 -4.37 -13.65
N GLU A 14 -1.31 -4.58 -13.20
CA GLU A 14 -0.67 -3.72 -12.21
C GLU A 14 -0.52 -2.26 -12.65
N GLN A 15 -0.60 -1.34 -11.68
CA GLN A 15 -0.35 0.08 -11.86
C GLN A 15 0.71 0.54 -10.87
N ALA A 16 1.55 1.48 -11.30
CA ALA A 16 2.58 2.08 -10.47
C ALA A 16 2.23 3.52 -10.08
N ILE A 17 2.33 3.83 -8.80
CA ILE A 17 2.16 5.19 -8.27
C ILE A 17 3.44 5.62 -7.55
N ILE A 18 3.96 6.81 -7.91
CA ILE A 18 5.11 7.42 -7.24
C ILE A 18 4.56 8.40 -6.20
N LEU A 19 4.69 8.06 -4.92
CA LEU A 19 4.23 8.89 -3.81
C LEU A 19 5.35 9.83 -3.34
N LYS A 20 5.07 11.14 -3.37
CA LYS A 20 5.92 12.19 -2.79
C LYS A 20 5.48 12.50 -1.35
N PRO A 21 6.32 13.17 -0.53
CA PRO A 21 5.92 13.62 0.80
C PRO A 21 4.58 14.40 0.78
N GLY A 22 3.67 14.06 1.69
CA GLY A 22 2.32 14.64 1.77
C GLY A 22 1.25 13.91 0.95
N MET A 23 1.64 13.01 0.03
CA MET A 23 0.68 12.17 -0.70
C MET A 23 0.31 10.92 0.12
N PHE A 24 -0.90 10.41 -0.09
CA PHE A 24 -1.36 9.15 0.47
C PHE A 24 -2.11 8.33 -0.60
N ALA A 25 -2.16 7.02 -0.37
CA ALA A 25 -2.98 6.09 -1.13
C ALA A 25 -3.84 5.29 -0.14
N VAL A 26 -5.10 5.05 -0.50
CA VAL A 26 -6.02 4.21 0.26
C VAL A 26 -6.15 2.89 -0.49
N PHE A 27 -6.00 1.77 0.23
CA PHE A 27 -6.20 0.43 -0.30
C PHE A 27 -7.31 -0.24 0.51
N MET A 28 -8.39 -0.61 -0.15
CA MET A 28 -9.53 -1.30 0.42
C MET A 28 -9.21 -2.79 0.64
N PRO A 29 -9.97 -3.50 1.49
CA PRO A 29 -9.81 -4.94 1.62
C PRO A 29 -9.92 -5.66 0.27
N GLY A 30 -8.92 -6.49 -0.05
CA GLY A 30 -8.85 -7.22 -1.31
C GLY A 30 -8.06 -6.52 -2.42
N GLU A 31 -7.73 -5.23 -2.29
CA GLU A 31 -6.89 -4.53 -3.28
C GLU A 31 -5.40 -4.87 -3.06
N PRO A 32 -4.77 -5.63 -3.98
CA PRO A 32 -3.37 -6.01 -3.84
C PRO A 32 -2.47 -4.78 -4.05
N HIS A 33 -1.44 -4.65 -3.22
CA HIS A 33 -0.50 -3.54 -3.32
C HIS A 33 0.91 -3.94 -2.87
N LYS A 34 1.91 -3.40 -3.55
CA LYS A 34 3.34 -3.65 -3.30
C LYS A 34 4.04 -2.35 -2.87
N PRO A 35 4.06 -2.01 -1.57
CA PRO A 35 4.72 -0.81 -1.09
C PRO A 35 6.25 -0.99 -1.04
N GLY A 36 7.00 0.13 -1.08
CA GLY A 36 8.46 0.12 -0.92
C GLY A 36 9.24 -0.24 -2.18
N CYS A 37 8.63 -0.19 -3.36
CA CYS A 37 9.34 -0.29 -4.63
C CYS A 37 10.34 0.87 -4.78
N VAL A 38 11.56 0.55 -5.21
CA VAL A 38 12.63 1.54 -5.43
C VAL A 38 12.30 2.39 -6.65
N VAL A 39 12.53 3.70 -6.54
CA VAL A 39 12.47 4.65 -7.65
C VAL A 39 13.85 5.30 -7.78
N GLY A 40 14.58 4.98 -8.84
CA GLY A 40 15.99 5.36 -8.98
C GLY A 40 16.88 4.45 -8.12
N GLU A 41 17.49 5.01 -7.08
CA GLU A 41 18.42 4.29 -6.19
C GLU A 41 17.76 3.88 -4.86
N PRO A 42 18.18 2.76 -4.24
CA PRO A 42 17.71 2.36 -2.92
C PRO A 42 18.03 3.42 -1.86
N GLY A 43 17.11 3.62 -0.92
CA GLY A 43 17.31 4.57 0.18
C GLY A 43 16.25 4.43 1.27
N GLU A 44 16.52 5.04 2.41
CA GLU A 44 15.58 5.07 3.53
C GLU A 44 14.43 6.06 3.25
N ILE A 45 13.21 5.63 3.55
CA ILE A 45 12.02 6.49 3.50
C ILE A 45 11.27 6.43 4.84
N LYS A 46 10.60 7.53 5.20
CA LYS A 46 9.69 7.59 6.34
C LYS A 46 8.25 7.58 5.85
N LYS A 47 7.45 6.63 6.34
CA LYS A 47 6.01 6.53 6.03
C LYS A 47 5.24 5.98 7.23
N VAL A 48 3.93 6.17 7.20
CA VAL A 48 2.99 5.55 8.13
C VAL A 48 1.96 4.73 7.37
N VAL A 49 1.45 3.67 7.98
CA VAL A 49 0.29 2.92 7.49
C VAL A 49 -0.81 3.04 8.53
N VAL A 50 -1.88 3.74 8.20
CA VAL A 50 -3.06 3.84 9.06
C VAL A 50 -3.98 2.67 8.73
N LYS A 51 -4.45 1.96 9.77
CA LYS A 51 -5.42 0.86 9.63
C LYS A 51 -6.77 1.34 10.14
N VAL A 52 -7.74 1.41 9.24
CA VAL A 52 -9.13 1.77 9.53
C VAL A 52 -9.99 0.52 9.37
N LYS A 53 -11.01 0.34 10.22
CA LYS A 53 -12.00 -0.73 10.03
C LYS A 53 -12.85 -0.39 8.79
N ALA A 54 -12.97 -1.31 7.85
CA ALA A 54 -13.71 -1.09 6.61
C ALA A 54 -15.16 -0.64 6.87
N ASP A 55 -15.82 -1.22 7.88
CA ASP A 55 -17.20 -0.88 8.28
C ASP A 55 -17.39 0.56 8.81
N LEU A 56 -16.30 1.33 8.97
CA LEU A 56 -16.34 2.76 9.32
C LEU A 56 -16.23 3.67 8.10
N MET A 57 -16.06 3.12 6.90
CA MET A 57 -16.00 3.85 5.65
C MET A 57 -17.37 3.70 4.95
N ALA A 58 -18.04 4.83 4.68
CA ALA A 58 -19.37 4.90 4.06
C ALA A 58 -19.30 4.78 2.54
#